data_AF-A0A9E5HRH0-F1
#
_entry.id   AF-A0A9E5HRH0-F1
#
_cell.length_a   1.000
_cell.length_b   1.000
_cell.length_c   1.000
_cell.angle_alpha   90.00
_cell.angle_beta   90.00
_cell.angle_gamma   90.00
#
_symmetry.space_group_name_H-M   'P 1'
#
loop_
_entity.id
_entity.type
_entity.pdbx_description
1 polymer ?
#
loop_
_entity_poly.entity_id
_entity_poly.type
_entity_poly.pdbx_seq_one_letter_code
_entity_poly.pdbx_strand_id
1 'polypeptide(L)' 'SPDLKIATAYVCPLGGQGGQDVISLLAKNKSELRRAISKNLSLKFTPDLRFRLDETFDRMDETRRLFSQDDVLRDLDET' A
#
# COMPACT_ATOMS: atom_id res chain seq x y z
N SER A 1 9.48 9.89 -1.60
CA SER A 1 9.80 11.07 -2.43
C SER A 1 11.25 10.98 -2.86
N PRO A 2 11.62 11.38 -4.09
CA PRO A 2 13.00 11.33 -4.57
C PRO A 2 13.98 12.11 -3.69
N ASP A 3 13.50 13.15 -3.00
CA ASP A 3 14.27 13.97 -2.06
C ASP A 3 14.46 13.34 -0.67
N LEU A 4 14.04 12.09 -0.49
CA LEU A 4 14.06 11.31 0.76
C LEU A 4 13.30 11.92 1.95
N LYS A 5 12.66 13.09 1.82
CA LYS A 5 11.97 13.76 2.94
C LYS A 5 10.69 13.05 3.38
N ILE A 6 10.06 12.34 2.46
CA ILE A 6 8.81 11.61 2.69
C ILE A 6 9.01 10.16 2.30
N ALA A 7 8.78 9.26 3.26
CA ALA A 7 8.74 7.83 3.04
C ALA A 7 7.27 7.36 3.03
N THR A 8 6.81 6.85 1.89
CA THR A 8 5.48 6.25 1.77
C THR A 8 5.57 4.78 2.13
N ALA A 9 4.85 4.35 3.16
CA ALA A 9 4.68 2.95 3.52
C ALA A 9 3.32 2.47 3.00
N TYR A 10 3.33 1.47 2.12
CA TYR A 10 2.14 0.77 1.67
C TYR A 10 1.82 -0.35 2.67
N VAL A 11 0.58 -0.41 3.11
CA VAL A 11 0.14 -1.25 4.24
C VAL A 11 -1.01 -2.13 3.77
N CYS A 12 -0.87 -3.43 3.98
CA CYS A 12 -1.92 -4.42 3.76
C CYS A 12 -2.31 -5.04 5.11
N PRO A 13 -3.54 -4.80 5.61
CA PRO A 13 -4.04 -5.47 6.80
C PRO A 13 -4.18 -6.98 6.57
N LEU A 14 -3.89 -7.75 7.60
CA LEU A 14 -4.14 -9.19 7.57
C LEU A 14 -5.64 -9.45 7.40
N GLY A 15 -6.00 -10.26 6.40
CA GLY A 15 -7.39 -10.59 6.10
C GLY A 15 -8.17 -9.52 5.31
N GLY A 16 -7.50 -8.47 4.83
CA GLY A 16 -8.11 -7.47 3.92
C GLY A 16 -9.17 -6.56 4.56
N GLN A 17 -9.39 -6.66 5.87
CA GLN A 17 -10.39 -5.86 6.59
C GLN A 17 -9.74 -4.74 7.42
N GLY A 18 -10.48 -3.65 7.63
CA GLY A 18 -10.07 -2.57 8.53
C GLY A 18 -8.93 -1.69 8.00
N GLY A 19 -8.71 -1.65 6.68
CA GLY A 19 -7.58 -0.92 6.10
C GLY A 19 -7.55 0.56 6.47
N GLN A 20 -8.69 1.25 6.39
CA GLN A 20 -8.76 2.67 6.73
C GLN A 20 -8.48 2.93 8.23
N ASP A 21 -8.93 2.02 9.10
CA ASP A 21 -8.70 2.11 10.54
C ASP A 21 -7.23 1.89 10.88
N VAL A 22 -6.58 0.91 10.24
CA VAL A 22 -5.14 0.66 10.39
C VAL A 22 -4.34 1.88 9.94
N ILE A 23 -4.66 2.46 8.79
CA ILE A 23 -3.99 3.67 8.29
C ILE A 23 -4.16 4.84 9.28
N SER A 24 -5.37 5.03 9.82
CA SER A 24 -5.67 6.05 10.82
C SER A 24 -4.84 5.84 12.10
N LEU A 25 -4.77 4.60 12.60
CA LEU A 25 -3.99 4.25 13.79
C LEU A 25 -2.48 4.45 13.56
N LEU A 26 -1.95 4.06 12.40
CA LEU A 26 -0.56 4.29 12.04
C LEU A 26 -0.24 5.78 11.93
N ALA A 27 -1.13 6.56 11.32
CA ALA A 27 -0.98 8.02 11.20
C ALA A 27 -0.96 8.69 12.59
N LYS A 28 -1.83 8.26 13.52
CA LYS A 28 -1.83 8.75 14.91
C LYS A 28 -0.54 8.43 15.66
N ASN A 29 0.05 7.25 15.43
CA ASN A 29 1.26 6.78 16.11
C ASN A 29 2.57 7.05 15.35
N LYS A 30 2.50 7.89 14.32
CA LYS A 30 3.60 8.17 13.39
C LYS A 30 4.87 8.69 14.05
N SER A 31 4.76 9.49 15.11
CA SER A 31 5.90 10.06 15.85
C SER A 31 6.78 8.97 16.47
N GLU A 32 6.16 7.99 17.14
CA GLU A 32 6.87 6.87 17.77
C GLU A 32 7.52 5.98 16.71
N LEU A 33 6.81 5.69 15.61
CA LEU A 33 7.37 4.93 14.49
C LEU A 33 8.59 5.65 13.89
N ARG A 34 8.49 6.98 13.70
CA ARG A 34 9.61 7.79 13.22
C ARG A 34 10.80 7.74 14.18
N ARG A 35 10.56 7.80 15.48
CA ARG A 35 11.59 7.68 16.53
C ARG A 35 12.24 6.31 16.56
N ALA A 36 11.49 5.23 16.32
CA ALA A 36 12.05 3.89 16.22
C ALA A 36 12.96 3.76 14.99
N ILE A 37 12.53 4.29 13.84
CA ILE A 37 13.31 4.28 12.59
C ILE A 37 14.61 5.09 12.74
N SER A 38 14.56 6.26 13.40
CA SER A 38 15.75 7.10 13.59
C SER A 38 16.86 6.42 14.39
N LYS A 39 16.51 5.45 15.25
CA LYS A 39 17.49 4.66 16.02
C LYS A 39 18.19 3.58 15.19
N ASN A 40 17.51 3.08 14.15
CA ASN A 40 17.97 1.92 13.37
C ASN A 40 18.60 2.32 12.03
N LEU A 41 18.37 3.55 11.55
CA LEU A 41 18.91 4.05 10.28
C LEU A 41 19.90 5.19 10.49
N SER A 42 21.06 5.11 9.85
CA SER A 42 22.01 6.22 9.77
C SER A 42 21.66 7.12 8.58
N LEU A 43 20.68 8.02 8.78
CA LEU A 43 20.26 9.01 7.78
C LEU A 43 20.53 10.42 8.28
N LYS A 44 20.86 11.34 7.36
CA LYS A 44 21.04 12.78 7.67
C LYS A 44 19.79 13.40 8.31
N PHE A 45 18.62 12.95 7.89
CA PHE A 45 17.34 13.32 8.48
C PHE A 45 16.41 12.12 8.44
N THR A 46 15.57 11.97 9.47
CA THR A 46 14.54 10.93 9.46
C THR A 46 13.36 11.40 8.62
N PRO A 47 12.95 10.62 7.60
CA PRO A 47 11.83 10.99 6.75
C PRO A 47 10.53 11.10 7.53
N ASP A 48 9.63 11.93 7.02
CA ASP A 48 8.24 11.93 7.42
C ASP A 48 7.53 10.71 6.83
N LEU A 49 6.75 9.98 7.65
CA LEU A 49 6.04 8.78 7.20
C LEU A 49 4.67 9.11 6.61
N ARG A 50 4.35 8.54 5.46
CA ARG A 50 3.03 8.59 4.84
C ARG A 50 2.51 7.18 4.68
N PHE A 51 1.39 6.86 5.31
CA PHE A 51 0.79 5.54 5.20
C PHE A 51 -0.25 5.54 4.07
N ARG A 52 -0.27 4.48 3.26
CA ARG A 52 -1.27 4.24 2.21
C ARG A 52 -1.68 2.78 2.24
N LEU A 53 -2.92 2.50 1.92
CA LEU A 53 -3.38 1.14 1.69
C LEU A 53 -2.68 0.57 0.45
N ASP A 54 -2.30 -0.70 0.53
CA ASP A 54 -1.84 -1.44 -0.63
C ASP A 54 -3.03 -2.09 -1.35
N GLU A 55 -3.54 -1.42 -2.38
CA GLU A 55 -4.67 -1.88 -3.19
C GLU A 55 -4.24 -2.85 -4.32
N THR A 56 -2.99 -3.35 -4.28
CA THR A 56 -2.46 -4.17 -5.37
C THR A 56 -3.22 -5.50 -5.49
N PHE A 57 -3.56 -6.13 -4.36
CA PHE A 57 -4.32 -7.38 -4.35
C PHE A 57 -5.74 -7.18 -4.88
N ASP A 58 -6.46 -6.17 -4.37
CA ASP A 58 -7.82 -5.85 -4.83
C ASP A 58 -7.85 -5.57 -6.34
N ARG A 59 -6.85 -4.83 -6.85
CA ARG A 59 -6.71 -4.57 -8.30
C ARG A 59 -6.42 -5.83 -9.10
N MET A 60 -5.59 -6.74 -8.59
CA MET A 60 -5.28 -8.00 -9.27
C MET A 60 -6.51 -8.92 -9.34
N ASP A 61 -7.27 -9.01 -8.26
CA ASP A 61 -8.49 -9.83 -8.22
C ASP A 61 -9.59 -9.24 -9.09
N GLU A 62 -9.76 -7.91 -9.09
CA GLU A 62 -10.65 -7.24 -10.02
C GLU A 62 -10.22 -7.47 -11.48
N THR A 63 -8.92 -7.38 -11.76
CA THR A 63 -8.38 -7.66 -13.10
C THR A 63 -8.69 -9.09 -13.54
N ARG A 64 -8.52 -10.08 -12.65
CA ARG A 64 -8.89 -11.48 -12.93
C ARG A 64 -10.39 -11.63 -13.19
N ARG A 65 -11.23 -10.95 -12.40
CA ARG A 65 -12.69 -10.94 -12.58
C ARG A 65 -13.09 -10.34 -13.93
N LEU A 66 -12.41 -9.28 -14.36
CA LEU A 66 -12.62 -8.66 -15.67
C LEU A 66 -12.23 -9.61 -16.81
N PHE A 67 -11.08 -10.28 -16.71
CA PHE A 67 -10.65 -11.25 -17.73
C PHE A 67 -11.48 -12.53 -17.77
N SER A 68 -12.22 -12.87 -16.70
CA SER A 68 -13.07 -14.05 -16.66
C SER A 68 -14.49 -13.81 -17.21
N GLN A 69 -14.79 -12.63 -17.74
CA GLN A 69 -16.11 -12.34 -18.30
C GLN A 69 -16.29 -13.02 -19.66
N ASP A 70 -17.48 -13.57 -19.90
CA ASP A 70 -17.77 -14.37 -21.10
C ASP A 70 -17.58 -13.59 -22.41
N ASP A 71 -17.85 -12.28 -22.40
CA ASP A 71 -17.60 -11.37 -23.51
C ASP A 71 -16.11 -11.18 -23.78
N VAL A 72 -15.31 -10.93 -22.74
CA VAL A 72 -13.86 -10.79 -22.84
C VAL A 72 -13.20 -12.09 -23.31
N LEU A 73 -13.65 -13.24 -22.82
CA LEU A 73 -13.10 -14.55 -23.22
C LEU A 73 -13.37 -14.87 -24.69
N ARG A 74 -14.56 -14.53 -25.22
CA ARG A 74 -14.89 -14.74 -26.65
C ARG A 74 -13.95 -14.01 -27.58
N ASP A 75 -13.56 -12.78 -27.23
CA ASP A 75 -12.66 -11.96 -28.04
C ASP A 75 -11.21 -12.47 -28.03
N LEU A 76 -10.82 -13.29 -27.05
CA LEU A 76 -9.47 -13.88 -26.96
C LEU A 76 -9.29 -15.12 -27.83
N ASP A 77 -10.37 -15.82 -28.17
CA ASP A 77 -10.35 -17.05 -28.99
C ASP A 77 -10.40 -16.77 -30.51
N GLU A 78 -10.66 -15.52 -30.93
CA GLU A 78 -10.72 -15.11 -32.35
C GLU A 78 -9.35 -14.76 -32.97
N THR A 79 -8.23 -14.95 -32.25
CA THR A 79 -6.85 -14.69 -32.74
C THR A 79 -6.08 -15.98 -33.00
#